data_AF-A0A9J6GB96-F1
#
_entry.id   AF-A0A9J6GB96-F1
#
_cell.length_a   1.000
_cell.length_b   1.000
_cell.length_c   1.000
_cell.angle_alpha   90.00
_cell.angle_beta   90.00
_cell.angle_gamma   90.00
#
_symmetry.space_group_name_H-M   'P 1'
#
loop_
_entity.id
_entity.type
_entity.pdbx_description
1 polymer ?
#
loop_
_entity_poly.entity_id
_entity_poly.type
_entity_poly.pdbx_seq_one_letter_code
_entity_poly.pdbx_strand_id
1 'polypeptide(L)'
;MYPIFNILNKQMQSEEPQIHRLLKTATTALQTIMDCYIKTSVTRGKTVGKVDYKKPRSFVPLEDTYVGGHAAAFISSGDCTATSEQRRFFRLGCLESGEQILSRESFQGATVSNRKLLDPFIARSG
;
A
#
# COMPACT_ATOMS: atom_id res chain seq x y z
N MET A 1 -8.17 2.18 3.47
CA MET A 1 -7.29 1.02 3.20
C MET A 1 -7.99 -0.02 2.30
N TYR A 2 -9.14 -0.57 2.72
CA TYR A 2 -9.88 -1.60 1.95
C TYR A 2 -10.26 -1.24 0.49
N PRO A 3 -10.74 -0.02 0.16
CA PRO A 3 -11.14 0.30 -1.21
C PRO A 3 -9.99 0.23 -2.23
N ILE A 4 -8.78 0.61 -1.81
CA ILE A 4 -7.60 0.65 -2.67
C ILE A 4 -7.15 -0.77 -3.05
N PHE A 5 -7.18 -1.71 -2.09
CA PHE A 5 -6.84 -3.12 -2.37
C PHE A 5 -7.83 -3.79 -3.31
N ASN A 6 -9.13 -3.49 -3.18
CA ASN A 6 -10.14 -4.02 -4.10
C ASN A 6 -9.92 -3.52 -5.53
N ILE A 7 -9.56 -2.26 -5.70
CA ILE A 7 -9.22 -1.70 -7.02
C ILE A 7 -7.95 -2.36 -7.56
N LEU A 8 -6.91 -2.49 -6.72
CA LEU A 8 -5.65 -3.11 -7.11
C LEU A 8 -5.84 -4.58 -7.53
N ASN A 9 -6.61 -5.35 -6.77
CA ASN A 9 -6.93 -6.75 -7.10
C ASN A 9 -7.68 -6.86 -8.43
N LYS A 10 -8.69 -6.02 -8.65
CA LYS A 10 -9.42 -5.99 -9.93
C LYS A 10 -8.49 -5.66 -11.10
N GLN A 11 -7.56 -4.73 -10.92
CA GLN A 11 -6.59 -4.36 -11.94
C GLN A 11 -5.57 -5.47 -12.21
N MET A 12 -5.10 -6.16 -11.17
CA MET A 12 -4.20 -7.32 -11.30
C MET A 12 -4.85 -8.51 -12.01
N GLN A 13 -6.18 -8.63 -11.94
CA GLN A 13 -6.96 -9.70 -12.57
C GLN A 13 -7.57 -9.29 -13.92
N SER A 14 -7.25 -8.10 -14.44
CA SER A 14 -7.78 -7.64 -15.72
C SER A 14 -7.13 -8.38 -16.87
N GLU A 15 -7.95 -8.79 -17.85
CA GLU A 15 -7.47 -9.37 -19.12
C GLU A 15 -6.88 -8.30 -20.05
N GLU A 16 -7.23 -7.02 -19.84
CA GLU A 16 -6.70 -5.90 -20.59
C GLU A 16 -5.42 -5.34 -19.94
N PRO A 17 -4.40 -4.95 -20.73
CA PRO A 17 -3.18 -4.38 -20.19
C PRO A 17 -3.41 -2.98 -19.60
N GLN A 18 -3.54 -2.91 -18.28
CA GLN A 18 -3.74 -1.65 -17.53
C GLN A 18 -2.50 -1.19 -16.76
N ILE A 19 -1.29 -1.50 -17.25
CA ILE A 19 -0.01 -1.29 -16.54
C ILE A 19 0.16 0.12 -15.97
N HIS A 20 -0.21 1.16 -16.74
CA HIS A 20 -0.12 2.56 -16.29
C HIS A 20 -1.04 2.87 -15.09
N ARG A 21 -2.26 2.31 -15.07
CA ARG A 21 -3.19 2.44 -13.94
C ARG A 21 -2.75 1.58 -12.76
N LEU A 22 -2.35 0.35 -13.05
CA LEU A 22 -1.88 -0.61 -12.04
C LEU A 22 -0.71 -0.04 -11.25
N LEU A 23 0.30 0.53 -11.93
CA LEU A 23 1.47 1.12 -11.28
C LEU A 23 1.09 2.29 -10.36
N LYS A 24 0.19 3.17 -10.82
CA LYS A 24 -0.29 4.31 -10.02
C LYS A 24 -1.06 3.82 -8.79
N THR A 25 -1.96 2.86 -8.96
CA THR A 25 -2.74 2.27 -7.86
C THR A 25 -1.84 1.54 -6.87
N ALA A 26 -0.89 0.73 -7.35
CA ALA A 26 0.07 0.00 -6.52
C ALA A 26 0.95 0.96 -5.70
N THR A 27 1.47 2.02 -6.33
CA THR A 27 2.25 3.05 -5.64
C THR A 27 1.40 3.74 -4.55
N THR A 28 0.15 4.06 -4.86
CA THR A 28 -0.77 4.68 -3.89
C THR A 28 -1.10 3.73 -2.73
N ALA A 29 -1.33 2.45 -3.03
CA ALA A 29 -1.56 1.41 -2.03
C ALA A 29 -0.35 1.27 -1.10
N LEU A 30 0.86 1.21 -1.65
CA LEU A 30 2.09 1.13 -0.88
C LEU A 30 2.35 2.37 -0.04
N GLN A 31 2.16 3.56 -0.60
CA GLN A 31 2.29 4.80 0.17
C GLN A 31 1.33 4.80 1.36
N THR A 32 0.08 4.38 1.13
CA THR A 32 -0.93 4.27 2.19
C THR A 32 -0.50 3.26 3.27
N ILE A 33 0.00 2.08 2.87
CA ILE A 33 0.50 1.07 3.82
C ILE A 33 1.69 1.63 4.60
N MET A 34 2.65 2.26 3.94
CA MET A 34 3.80 2.85 4.62
C MET A 34 3.36 3.92 5.62
N ASP A 35 2.43 4.81 5.26
CA ASP A 35 1.95 5.85 6.16
C ASP A 35 1.16 5.32 7.35
N CYS A 36 0.59 4.10 7.24
CA CYS A 36 -0.10 3.43 8.34
C CYS A 36 0.85 2.69 9.30
N TYR A 37 1.93 2.09 8.78
CA TYR A 37 2.79 1.15 9.51
C TYR A 37 4.18 1.72 9.85
N ILE A 38 4.61 2.77 9.17
CA ILE A 38 5.92 3.40 9.34
C ILE A 38 5.70 4.77 9.97
N LYS A 39 6.59 5.12 10.92
CA LYS A 39 6.59 6.43 11.57
C LYS A 39 6.63 7.54 10.53
N THR A 40 5.77 8.54 10.70
CA THR A 40 5.71 9.71 9.80
C THR A 40 7.05 10.43 9.70
N SER A 41 7.88 10.40 10.76
CA SER A 41 9.24 10.95 10.73
C SER A 41 10.15 10.28 9.70
N VAL A 42 9.84 9.03 9.31
CA VAL A 42 10.59 8.26 8.31
C VAL A 42 10.01 8.44 6.92
N THR A 43 8.68 8.54 6.77
CA THR A 43 7.99 8.66 5.46
C THR A 43 7.89 10.08 4.94
N ARG A 44 7.89 11.10 5.82
CA ARG A 44 7.70 12.50 5.43
C ARG A 44 8.73 12.95 4.39
N GLY A 45 8.22 13.41 3.25
CA GLY A 45 9.04 13.92 2.13
C GLY A 45 9.78 12.84 1.33
N LYS A 46 9.51 11.55 1.57
CA LYS A 46 10.10 10.44 0.81
C LYS A 46 9.05 9.79 -0.07
N THR A 47 9.48 9.37 -1.26
CA THR A 47 8.69 8.48 -2.12
C THR A 47 8.83 7.04 -1.63
N VAL A 48 7.82 6.20 -1.91
CA VAL A 48 7.77 4.76 -1.55
C VAL A 48 9.11 4.05 -1.74
N GLY A 49 9.78 4.22 -2.88
CA GLY A 49 11.07 3.56 -3.18
C GLY A 49 12.28 4.05 -2.38
N LYS A 50 12.15 5.12 -1.60
CA LYS A 50 13.19 5.71 -0.73
C LYS A 50 12.93 5.49 0.76
N VAL A 51 11.81 4.86 1.11
CA VAL A 51 11.50 4.53 2.51
C VAL A 51 12.18 3.22 2.87
N ASP A 52 12.96 3.23 3.94
CA ASP A 52 13.63 2.03 4.46
C ASP A 52 12.66 1.23 5.35
N TYR A 53 11.78 0.48 4.70
CA TYR A 53 10.75 -0.35 5.33
C TYR A 53 11.31 -1.67 5.88
N LYS A 54 12.59 -1.98 5.69
CA LYS A 54 13.21 -3.22 6.22
C LYS A 54 13.73 -3.05 7.64
N LYS A 55 13.80 -1.82 8.16
CA LYS A 55 14.26 -1.54 9.52
C LYS A 55 13.10 -1.59 10.52
N PRO A 56 13.12 -2.54 11.50
CA PRO A 56 12.07 -2.65 12.51
C PRO A 56 11.84 -1.37 13.32
N ARG A 57 12.89 -0.57 13.54
CA ARG A 57 12.82 0.70 14.30
C ARG A 57 11.97 1.77 13.62
N SER A 58 11.76 1.66 12.31
CA SER A 58 10.95 2.58 11.52
C SER A 58 9.46 2.38 11.72
N PHE A 59 9.04 1.21 12.23
CA PHE A 59 7.64 0.86 12.37
C PHE A 59 6.99 1.54 13.58
N VAL A 60 5.70 1.83 13.46
CA VAL A 60 4.85 2.14 14.60
C VAL A 60 4.51 0.84 15.36
N PRO A 61 4.17 0.92 16.66
CA PRO A 61 3.58 -0.21 17.37
C PRO A 61 2.35 -0.73 16.61
N LEU A 62 2.15 -2.05 16.62
CA LEU A 62 1.10 -2.68 15.81
C LEU A 62 -0.29 -2.21 16.26
N GLU A 63 -0.44 -1.93 17.54
CA GLU A 63 -1.64 -1.44 18.21
C GLU A 63 -2.00 -0.02 17.73
N ASP A 64 -0.98 0.79 17.47
CA ASP A 64 -1.08 2.19 17.04
C ASP A 64 -1.22 2.33 15.51
N THR A 65 -1.12 1.22 14.78
CA THR A 65 -1.26 1.23 13.32
C THR A 65 -2.64 1.75 12.93
N TYR A 66 -2.69 2.68 11.97
CA TYR A 66 -3.96 3.20 11.48
C TYR A 66 -4.64 2.18 10.53
N VAL A 67 -5.84 1.71 10.90
CA VAL A 67 -6.62 0.73 10.12
C VAL A 67 -7.70 1.37 9.24
N GLY A 68 -7.76 2.71 9.18
CA GLY A 68 -8.81 3.46 8.51
C GLY A 68 -9.96 3.86 9.46
N GLY A 69 -10.59 5.00 9.18
CA GLY A 69 -11.59 5.59 10.08
C GLY A 69 -12.76 4.67 10.42
N HIS A 70 -13.32 3.96 9.45
CA HIS A 70 -14.43 3.02 9.69
C HIS A 70 -14.01 1.84 10.57
N ALA A 71 -12.86 1.20 10.28
CA ALA A 71 -12.38 0.08 11.07
C ALA A 71 -11.95 0.52 12.48
N ALA A 72 -11.33 1.70 12.60
CA ALA A 72 -10.98 2.28 13.89
C ALA A 72 -12.24 2.59 14.71
N ALA A 73 -13.24 3.25 14.12
CA ALA A 73 -14.51 3.54 14.80
C ALA A 73 -15.23 2.26 15.22
N PHE A 74 -15.25 1.23 14.37
CA PHE A 74 -15.84 -0.06 14.72
C PHE A 74 -15.08 -0.76 15.85
N ILE A 75 -13.75 -0.79 15.82
CA ILE A 75 -12.93 -1.38 16.89
C ILE A 75 -13.09 -0.61 18.22
N SER A 76 -13.23 0.71 18.14
CA SER A 76 -13.46 1.56 19.31
C SER A 76 -14.91 1.54 19.78
N SER A 77 -15.85 1.10 18.95
CA SER A 77 -17.23 0.89 19.39
C SER A 77 -17.29 -0.37 20.26
N GLY A 78 -18.17 -0.36 21.26
CA GLY A 78 -18.40 -1.53 22.12
C GLY A 78 -18.95 -2.74 21.37
N ASP A 79 -19.26 -2.60 20.08
CA ASP A 79 -19.85 -3.63 19.22
C ASP A 79 -18.79 -4.56 18.61
N CYS A 80 -17.50 -4.24 18.73
CA CYS A 80 -16.43 -5.09 18.23
C CYS A 80 -16.21 -6.31 19.12
N THR A 81 -16.78 -7.44 18.70
CA THR A 81 -16.58 -8.75 19.38
C THR A 81 -15.25 -9.42 19.02
N ALA A 82 -14.43 -8.80 18.14
CA ALA A 82 -13.17 -9.37 17.73
C ALA A 82 -12.21 -9.50 18.93
N THR A 83 -11.47 -10.61 19.00
CA THR A 83 -10.44 -10.79 20.02
C THR A 83 -9.23 -9.89 19.73
N SER A 84 -8.39 -9.68 20.75
CA SER A 84 -7.10 -9.00 20.57
C SER A 84 -6.24 -9.67 19.50
N GLU A 85 -6.27 -11.00 19.45
CA GLU A 85 -5.56 -11.81 18.46
C GLU A 85 -6.12 -11.62 17.04
N GLN A 86 -7.44 -11.62 16.86
CA GLN A 86 -8.06 -11.35 15.55
C GLN A 86 -7.72 -9.94 15.03
N ARG A 87 -7.73 -8.94 15.91
CA ARG A 87 -7.28 -7.57 15.57
C ARG A 87 -5.81 -7.53 15.16
N ARG A 88 -4.96 -8.31 15.84
CA ARG A 88 -3.54 -8.44 15.51
C ARG A 88 -3.35 -9.08 14.13
N PHE A 89 -4.03 -10.19 13.85
CA PHE A 89 -3.97 -10.86 12.54
C PHE A 89 -4.45 -9.96 11.41
N PHE A 90 -5.54 -9.22 11.61
CA PHE A 90 -6.01 -8.26 10.63
C PHE A 90 -4.95 -7.21 10.28
N ARG A 91 -4.27 -6.65 11.30
CA ARG A 91 -3.19 -5.67 11.11
C ARG A 91 -1.96 -6.30 10.46
N LEU A 92 -1.61 -7.54 10.78
CA LEU A 92 -0.48 -8.23 10.14
C LEU A 92 -0.76 -8.53 8.66
N GLY A 93 -1.95 -9.03 8.32
CA GLY A 93 -2.30 -9.33 6.92
C GLY A 93 -2.27 -8.10 6.01
N CYS A 94 -2.59 -6.92 6.55
CA CYS A 94 -2.44 -5.65 5.85
C CYS A 94 -0.97 -5.28 5.56
N LEU A 95 -0.04 -5.61 6.47
CA LEU A 95 1.40 -5.44 6.26
C LEU A 95 1.96 -6.44 5.25
N GLU A 96 1.60 -7.72 5.38
CA GLU A 96 1.99 -8.79 4.45
C GLU A 96 1.53 -8.48 3.01
N SER A 97 0.33 -7.91 2.86
CA SER A 97 -0.16 -7.44 1.56
C SER A 97 0.77 -6.38 0.94
N GLY A 98 1.33 -5.49 1.77
CA GLY A 98 2.33 -4.52 1.34
C GLY A 98 3.62 -5.16 0.86
N GLU A 99 4.13 -6.15 1.61
CA GLU A 99 5.32 -6.91 1.20
C GLU A 99 5.10 -7.65 -0.13
N GLN A 100 3.92 -8.23 -0.33
CA GLN A 100 3.58 -8.90 -1.60
C GLN A 100 3.52 -7.92 -2.78
N ILE A 101 3.02 -6.70 -2.58
CA ILE A 101 3.05 -5.67 -3.64
C ILE A 101 4.51 -5.25 -3.92
N LEU A 102 5.33 -5.09 -2.89
CA LEU A 102 6.75 -4.74 -3.03
C LEU A 102 7.60 -5.85 -3.68
N SER A 103 7.26 -7.12 -3.48
CA SER A 103 7.98 -8.24 -4.08
C SER A 103 7.63 -8.46 -5.56
N ARG A 104 6.40 -8.11 -5.96
CA ARG A 104 5.92 -8.23 -7.35
C ARG A 104 6.37 -7.09 -8.25
N GLU A 105 6.66 -5.92 -7.69
CA GLU A 105 7.07 -4.75 -8.45
C GLU A 105 8.42 -4.24 -7.93
N SER A 106 9.46 -4.31 -8.76
CA SER A 106 10.71 -3.61 -8.51
C SER A 106 10.50 -2.11 -8.74
N PHE A 107 9.99 -1.41 -7.72
CA PHE A 107 9.89 0.06 -7.72
C PHE A 107 11.27 0.77 -7.81
N GLN A 108 12.35 0.00 -7.81
CA GLN A 108 13.71 0.45 -8.09
C GLN A 108 14.20 -0.21 -9.39
N GLY A 109 14.32 0.57 -10.47
CA GLY A 109 14.91 0.14 -11.73
C GLY A 109 14.48 0.97 -12.95
N ALA A 110 15.34 1.00 -13.97
CA ALA A 110 15.11 1.68 -15.26
C ALA A 110 13.80 1.27 -15.96
N THR A 111 13.24 0.11 -15.61
CA THR A 111 11.97 -0.42 -16.09
C THR A 111 10.77 0.46 -15.76
N VAL A 112 10.77 1.15 -14.62
CA VAL A 112 9.69 2.08 -14.24
C VAL A 112 9.76 3.39 -15.05
N SER A 113 10.96 3.86 -15.35
CA SER A 113 11.18 5.04 -16.20
C SER A 113 10.72 4.81 -17.63
N ASN A 114 10.94 3.60 -18.17
CA ASN A 114 10.50 3.21 -19.52
C ASN A 114 8.99 2.92 -19.60
N ARG A 115 8.32 2.64 -18.48
CA ARG A 115 6.85 2.44 -18.45
C ARG A 115 6.05 3.73 -18.56
N LYS A 116 6.62 4.89 -18.22
CA LYS A 116 5.99 6.20 -18.53
C LYS A 116 5.79 6.41 -20.03
N LEU A 117 6.67 5.81 -20.85
CA LEU A 117 6.60 5.81 -22.31
C LEU A 117 5.42 4.96 -22.85
N LEU A 118 4.91 4.03 -22.03
CA LEU A 118 3.76 3.18 -22.35
C LEU A 118 2.43 3.78 -21.85
N ASP A 119 2.45 4.96 -21.23
CA ASP A 119 1.23 5.68 -20.93
C ASP A 119 0.65 6.23 -22.24
N PRO A 120 -0.54 5.77 -22.68
CA PRO A 120 -1.12 6.19 -23.95
C PRO A 120 -1.43 7.70 -24.00
N PHE A 121 -1.48 8.39 -22.86
CA PHE A 121 -1.61 9.84 -22.81
C PHE A 121 -0.27 10.57 -23.03
N ILE A 122 0.84 9.96 -22.65
CA ILE A 122 2.19 10.50 -22.87
C ILE A 122 2.65 10.19 -24.31
N ALA A 123 2.39 8.98 -24.80
CA ALA A 123 2.78 8.54 -26.14
C ALA A 123 2.07 9.28 -27.29
N ARG A 124 0.90 9.90 -27.03
CA ARG A 124 0.16 10.70 -28.02
C ARG A 124 0.58 12.18 -28.08
N SER A 125 1.45 12.61 -27.16
CA SER A 125 1.85 14.01 -27.00
C SER A 125 3.20 14.34 -27.63
N GLY A 126 3.80 13.40 -28.37
CA GLY A 126 5.09 13.53 -29.06
C GLY A 126 4.95 13.34 -30.56
#